data_AF-M3UPI8-F1
#
_entry.id   AF-M3UPI8-F1
#
_cell.length_a   1.000
_cell.length_b   1.000
_cell.length_c   1.000
_cell.angle_alpha   90.00
_cell.angle_beta   90.00
_cell.angle_gamma   90.00
#
_symmetry.space_group_name_H-M   'P 1'
#
loop_
_entity.id
_entity.type
_entity.pdbx_description
1 polymer ?
#
loop_
_entity_poly.entity_id
_entity_poly.type
_entity_poly.pdbx_seq_one_letter_code
_entity_poly.pdbx_strand_id
1 'polypeptide(L)'
;MEESEKIIEVRERKYGKRKGQNQKKIKIENIYKLWEGNGMGYMIMKEISNIIRISIIAIILSVICFYNFNFYNKSEKLIITTWWRWLIFSINGIMVVIMNIKYCNGIIKIIKKYKSTRDFCNQKESQEIFNNNEWDDANNTKWICYQLNSEEGKKIRNEIDIFNGEIEISEKEIEERLLQKISFRDDVISTILRKVFKETEQDNIKIQSIQKVCQTKYFIKYLNNVLNKTTKEIFLTTPINTTTPNKFSYEHYLYLKEYEEMRFIFIETFKRKLIINFNNKMIISFIGSIFNIISNIIEFILQDFSIILNNTWSYGGIKFLHQVEFNHSQKYHLNKALKHAKNIIDRKRSVKYKKIIVKNIKFILIGGLMIMLMLNFNGIGMESIEIDGSGILSFLSPFKNFITTGIIVFFIVFVTQYSNEPDLTTSFIEEKNKLEALLNYKFSSTGNNGINNLSNFYLPGCCEMCLNELFAPFSTINLLRKQENRELFGNGLNEIWYDKRFTKEDSPYTNTHFELTQFL
;
A
#
# COMPACT_ATOMS: atom_id res chain seq x y z
N MET A 1 40.18 21.60 -62.45
CA MET A 1 38.83 21.02 -62.31
C MET A 1 38.96 19.88 -61.31
N GLU A 2 37.96 19.72 -60.44
CA GLU A 2 37.94 18.97 -59.15
C GLU A 2 38.59 19.79 -58.00
N GLU A 3 37.81 20.53 -57.20
CA GLU A 3 36.92 20.14 -56.08
C GLU A 3 37.66 19.77 -54.79
N SER A 4 37.50 20.61 -53.75
CA SER A 4 37.23 20.16 -52.37
C SER A 4 36.99 21.37 -51.43
N GLU A 5 35.72 21.49 -51.05
CA GLU A 5 35.26 21.72 -49.66
C GLU A 5 35.80 22.94 -48.88
N LYS A 6 35.06 24.05 -49.00
CA LYS A 6 35.01 25.08 -47.95
C LYS A 6 34.26 24.56 -46.72
N ILE A 7 35.06 24.07 -45.77
CA ILE A 7 34.97 24.26 -44.31
C ILE A 7 33.59 24.70 -43.81
N ILE A 8 32.85 23.74 -43.25
CA ILE A 8 31.74 23.98 -42.33
C ILE A 8 32.36 24.48 -41.01
N GLU A 9 32.05 25.71 -40.63
CA GLU A 9 32.33 26.29 -39.32
C GLU A 9 31.62 25.46 -38.24
N VAL A 10 32.33 24.52 -37.64
CA VAL A 10 31.91 23.82 -36.44
C VAL A 10 31.89 24.85 -35.31
N ARG A 11 30.69 25.30 -34.90
CA ARG A 11 30.49 25.96 -33.61
C ARG A 11 31.05 25.05 -32.53
N GLU A 12 32.22 25.39 -32.01
CA GLU A 12 32.78 24.79 -30.81
C GLU A 12 31.77 24.93 -29.67
N ARG A 13 31.04 23.84 -29.40
CA ARG A 13 30.42 23.64 -28.09
C ARG A 13 31.59 23.64 -27.10
N LYS A 14 31.67 24.67 -26.25
CA LYS A 14 32.48 24.66 -25.02
C LYS A 14 31.99 23.51 -24.13
N TYR A 15 32.45 22.29 -24.43
CA TYR A 15 32.36 21.15 -23.53
C TYR A 15 33.29 21.44 -22.35
N GLY A 16 32.73 22.09 -21.33
CA GLY A 16 33.32 22.14 -20.01
C GLY A 16 33.48 20.72 -19.48
N LYS A 17 34.73 20.23 -19.50
CA LYS A 17 35.29 19.09 -18.75
C LYS A 17 34.61 17.73 -18.93
N ARG A 18 35.43 16.74 -19.32
CA ARG A 18 35.13 15.29 -19.39
C ARG A 18 34.24 14.82 -18.21
N LYS A 19 32.94 14.64 -18.45
CA LYS A 19 31.97 14.01 -17.53
C LYS A 19 32.23 12.50 -17.51
N GLY A 20 33.09 12.03 -16.62
CA GLY A 20 33.46 10.61 -16.56
C GLY A 20 33.72 10.01 -15.19
N GLN A 21 33.80 10.80 -14.10
CA GLN A 21 34.14 10.24 -12.77
C GLN A 21 33.29 10.86 -11.65
N ASN A 22 32.40 10.03 -11.09
CA ASN A 22 31.88 10.08 -9.72
C ASN A 22 30.95 11.24 -9.26
N GLN A 23 30.10 11.81 -10.11
CA GLN A 23 28.88 12.44 -9.58
C GLN A 23 27.84 11.34 -9.33
N LYS A 24 27.62 10.99 -8.06
CA LYS A 24 26.49 10.13 -7.67
C LYS A 24 25.19 10.88 -7.96
N LYS A 25 24.63 10.72 -9.16
CA LYS A 25 23.31 11.28 -9.50
C LYS A 25 22.29 10.82 -8.44
N ILE A 26 21.64 11.77 -7.80
CA ILE A 26 20.61 11.53 -6.79
C ILE A 26 19.33 11.12 -7.49
N LYS A 27 18.74 10.03 -7.02
CA LYS A 27 17.50 9.50 -7.59
C LYS A 27 16.30 10.34 -7.21
N ILE A 28 15.56 10.84 -8.18
CA ILE A 28 14.36 11.64 -7.93
C ILE A 28 13.28 10.85 -7.18
N GLU A 29 13.18 9.53 -7.40
CA GLU A 29 12.23 8.70 -6.65
C GLU A 29 12.64 8.52 -5.18
N ASN A 30 13.92 8.71 -4.86
CA ASN A 30 14.38 8.72 -3.47
C ASN A 30 14.08 10.05 -2.80
N ILE A 31 14.23 11.17 -3.51
CA ILE A 31 13.78 12.49 -3.04
C ILE A 31 12.27 12.40 -2.78
N TYR A 32 11.53 11.81 -3.72
CA TYR A 32 10.09 11.54 -3.59
C TYR A 32 9.73 10.82 -2.32
N LYS A 33 10.39 9.69 -2.09
CA LYS A 33 10.07 8.86 -0.92
C LYS A 33 10.48 9.49 0.40
N LEU A 34 11.50 10.33 0.40
CA LEU A 34 11.86 11.10 1.59
C LEU A 34 10.81 12.15 1.90
N TRP A 35 10.38 12.92 0.89
CA TRP A 35 9.33 13.91 1.07
C TRP A 35 7.99 13.26 1.48
N GLU A 36 7.51 12.25 0.73
CA GLU A 36 6.27 11.51 1.06
C GLU A 36 6.34 10.82 2.44
N GLY A 37 7.54 10.41 2.85
CA GLY A 37 7.83 9.76 4.11
C GLY A 37 7.98 10.71 5.30
N ASN A 38 7.77 12.02 5.12
CA ASN A 38 8.04 13.07 6.12
C ASN A 38 9.49 13.03 6.64
N GLY A 39 10.42 12.73 5.75
CA GLY A 39 11.85 12.64 6.03
C GLY A 39 12.30 11.30 6.61
N MET A 40 13.61 11.09 6.55
CA MET A 40 14.26 9.86 7.01
C MET A 40 14.02 9.59 8.50
N GLY A 41 13.98 10.63 9.33
CA GLY A 41 13.74 10.52 10.77
C GLY A 41 12.37 9.91 11.10
N TYR A 42 11.31 10.40 10.46
CA TYR A 42 9.96 9.85 10.64
C TYR A 42 9.87 8.40 10.14
N MET A 43 10.48 8.08 9.00
CA MET A 43 10.54 6.71 8.48
C MET A 43 11.22 5.73 9.47
N ILE A 44 12.30 6.16 10.14
CA ILE A 44 12.97 5.36 11.17
C ILE A 44 12.09 5.23 12.42
N MET A 45 11.51 6.33 12.89
CA MET A 45 10.62 6.33 14.06
C MET A 45 9.42 5.41 13.87
N LYS A 46 8.90 5.29 12.63
CA LYS A 46 7.84 4.35 12.29
C LYS A 46 8.28 2.89 12.48
N GLU A 47 9.48 2.52 12.05
CA GLU A 47 10.01 1.17 12.26
C GLU A 47 10.28 0.89 13.75
N ILE A 48 10.79 1.87 14.51
CA ILE A 48 10.95 1.77 15.97
C ILE A 48 9.59 1.60 16.66
N SER A 49 8.57 2.36 16.24
CA SER A 49 7.20 2.20 16.76
C SER A 49 6.69 0.77 16.54
N ASN A 50 6.98 0.16 15.39
CA ASN A 50 6.61 -1.24 15.12
C ASN A 50 7.32 -2.24 16.04
N ILE A 51 8.62 -2.02 16.35
CA ILE A 51 9.38 -2.84 17.32
C ILE A 51 8.75 -2.78 18.71
N ILE A 52 8.42 -1.57 19.17
CA ILE A 52 7.77 -1.36 20.48
C ILE A 52 6.40 -2.06 20.51
N ARG A 53 5.59 -1.89 19.45
CA ARG A 53 4.26 -2.52 19.32
C ARG A 53 4.33 -4.03 19.44
N ILE A 54 5.25 -4.68 18.72
CA ILE A 54 5.42 -6.15 18.75
C ILE A 54 5.91 -6.66 20.09
N SER A 55 6.72 -5.87 20.78
CA SER A 55 7.12 -6.20 22.15
C SER A 55 5.93 -6.16 23.11
N ILE A 56 5.05 -5.15 23.03
CA ILE A 56 3.83 -5.05 23.85
C ILE A 56 2.88 -6.23 23.56
N ILE A 57 2.69 -6.57 22.29
CA ILE A 57 1.93 -7.74 21.83
C ILE A 57 2.40 -9.02 22.50
N ALA A 58 3.71 -9.25 22.46
CA ALA A 58 4.33 -10.44 23.00
C ALA A 58 3.98 -10.58 24.48
N ILE A 59 4.06 -9.48 25.23
CA ILE A 59 3.76 -9.41 26.65
C ILE A 59 2.28 -9.76 26.89
N ILE A 60 1.34 -9.15 26.16
CA ILE A 60 -0.10 -9.42 26.31
C ILE A 60 -0.43 -10.89 26.03
N LEU A 61 0.06 -11.44 24.92
CA LEU A 61 -0.16 -12.85 24.57
C LEU A 61 0.46 -13.79 25.59
N SER A 62 1.66 -13.47 26.07
CA SER A 62 2.32 -14.22 27.14
C SER A 62 1.48 -14.21 28.41
N VAL A 63 1.00 -13.04 28.83
CA VAL A 63 0.13 -12.89 30.00
C VAL A 63 -1.16 -13.68 29.82
N ILE A 64 -1.84 -13.65 28.68
CA ILE A 64 -3.06 -14.45 28.42
C ILE A 64 -2.78 -15.95 28.49
N CYS A 65 -1.67 -16.41 27.89
CA CYS A 65 -1.25 -17.80 27.94
C CYS A 65 -0.94 -18.27 29.37
N PHE A 66 -0.41 -17.39 30.23
CA PHE A 66 -0.14 -17.66 31.64
C PHE A 66 -1.37 -17.43 32.56
N TYR A 67 -2.31 -16.53 32.24
CA TYR A 67 -3.47 -16.23 33.09
C TYR A 67 -4.55 -17.33 33.05
N ASN A 68 -4.71 -18.00 31.89
CA ASN A 68 -5.55 -19.20 31.75
C ASN A 68 -5.01 -20.45 32.51
N PHE A 69 -3.91 -20.31 33.25
CA PHE A 69 -3.32 -21.36 34.08
C PHE A 69 -4.06 -21.54 35.42
N ASN A 70 -4.60 -20.48 36.02
CA ASN A 70 -5.09 -20.52 37.40
C ASN A 70 -6.58 -20.88 37.57
N PHE A 71 -7.37 -20.91 36.49
CA PHE A 71 -8.81 -21.23 36.59
C PHE A 71 -9.12 -22.73 36.52
N TYR A 72 -8.17 -23.57 36.10
CA TYR A 72 -8.41 -24.99 35.84
C TYR A 72 -7.50 -25.95 36.62
N ASN A 73 -6.56 -25.46 37.43
CA ASN A 73 -5.56 -26.31 38.09
C ASN A 73 -5.79 -26.45 39.59
N LYS A 74 -6.57 -27.46 39.97
CA LYS A 74 -6.51 -28.10 41.31
C LYS A 74 -5.95 -29.54 41.27
N SER A 75 -5.36 -30.01 40.16
CA SER A 75 -4.90 -31.42 40.05
C SER A 75 -3.55 -31.63 39.35
N GLU A 76 -2.69 -32.44 39.99
CA GLU A 76 -1.28 -32.76 39.70
C GLU A 76 -0.98 -33.57 38.40
N LYS A 77 -1.80 -33.52 37.35
CA LYS A 77 -1.46 -34.13 36.05
C LYS A 77 -0.72 -33.13 35.15
N LEU A 78 0.50 -32.77 35.55
CA LEU A 78 1.07 -31.43 35.30
C LEU A 78 2.07 -31.28 34.13
N ILE A 79 2.42 -32.34 33.37
CA ILE A 79 3.51 -32.25 32.37
C ILE A 79 3.04 -32.46 30.91
N ILE A 80 2.10 -33.36 30.65
CA ILE A 80 1.64 -33.67 29.27
C ILE A 80 0.61 -32.65 28.76
N THR A 81 -0.03 -31.86 29.63
CA THR A 81 -1.04 -30.84 29.27
C THR A 81 -0.46 -29.43 29.09
N THR A 82 0.85 -29.25 29.29
CA THR A 82 1.54 -27.95 29.42
C THR A 82 2.62 -27.71 28.36
N TRP A 83 3.13 -28.76 27.70
CA TRP A 83 4.17 -28.65 26.67
C TRP A 83 3.73 -27.85 25.44
N TRP A 84 2.48 -27.98 25.00
CA TRP A 84 1.94 -27.21 23.88
C TRP A 84 1.81 -25.72 24.20
N ARG A 85 1.68 -25.35 25.49
CA ARG A 85 1.64 -23.95 25.95
C ARG A 85 3.04 -23.34 26.00
N TRP A 86 4.02 -24.08 26.51
CA TRP A 86 5.44 -23.73 26.41
C TRP A 86 5.88 -23.62 24.95
N LEU A 87 5.36 -24.49 24.08
CA LEU A 87 5.56 -24.42 22.65
C LEU A 87 4.99 -23.12 22.06
N ILE A 88 3.73 -22.74 22.38
CA ILE A 88 3.14 -21.46 21.94
C ILE A 88 3.95 -20.26 22.46
N PHE A 89 4.35 -20.28 23.73
CA PHE A 89 5.16 -19.20 24.33
C PHE A 89 6.53 -19.08 23.66
N SER A 90 7.21 -20.21 23.43
CA SER A 90 8.53 -20.25 22.78
C SER A 90 8.43 -19.82 21.31
N ILE A 91 7.39 -20.27 20.61
CA ILE A 91 7.06 -19.84 19.25
C ILE A 91 6.84 -18.32 19.22
N ASN A 92 6.04 -17.77 20.15
CA ASN A 92 5.79 -16.34 20.26
C ASN A 92 7.10 -15.55 20.51
N GLY A 93 7.93 -16.02 21.44
CA GLY A 93 9.24 -15.41 21.73
C GLY A 93 10.18 -15.40 20.51
N ILE A 94 10.32 -16.54 19.81
CA ILE A 94 11.12 -16.65 18.58
C ILE A 94 10.57 -15.71 17.50
N MET A 95 9.25 -15.64 17.35
CA MET A 95 8.59 -14.77 16.36
C MET A 95 8.89 -13.29 16.61
N VAL A 96 8.84 -12.85 17.87
CA VAL A 96 9.16 -11.47 18.28
C VAL A 96 10.60 -11.13 17.96
N VAL A 97 11.53 -12.03 18.26
CA VAL A 97 12.96 -11.85 17.93
C VAL A 97 13.16 -11.72 16.41
N ILE A 98 12.57 -12.61 15.60
CA ILE A 98 12.66 -12.55 14.14
C ILE A 98 12.09 -11.23 13.59
N MET A 99 10.95 -10.79 14.13
CA MET A 99 10.32 -9.54 13.71
C MET A 99 11.17 -8.33 14.09
N ASN A 100 11.71 -8.27 15.30
CA ASN A 100 12.61 -7.21 15.72
C ASN A 100 13.88 -7.15 14.84
N ILE A 101 14.49 -8.29 14.52
CA ILE A 101 15.60 -8.37 13.56
C ILE A 101 15.18 -7.82 12.18
N LYS A 102 13.97 -8.14 11.71
CA LYS A 102 13.44 -7.64 10.44
C LYS A 102 13.26 -6.11 10.44
N TYR A 103 12.71 -5.51 11.50
CA TYR A 103 12.56 -4.05 11.61
C TYR A 103 13.93 -3.35 11.75
N CYS A 104 14.86 -3.90 12.53
CA CYS A 104 16.24 -3.42 12.59
C CYS A 104 16.92 -3.44 11.21
N ASN A 105 16.75 -4.54 10.45
CA ASN A 105 17.20 -4.61 9.06
C ASN A 105 16.49 -3.59 8.15
N GLY A 106 15.22 -3.28 8.43
CA GLY A 106 14.47 -2.20 7.78
C GLY A 106 15.11 -0.83 7.99
N ILE A 107 15.44 -0.50 9.24
CA ILE A 107 16.13 0.74 9.63
C ILE A 107 17.49 0.85 8.90
N ILE A 108 18.30 -0.21 8.92
CA ILE A 108 19.60 -0.23 8.23
C ILE A 108 19.42 0.04 6.73
N LYS A 109 18.40 -0.55 6.09
CA LYS A 109 18.09 -0.33 4.68
C LYS A 109 17.65 1.11 4.39
N ILE A 110 16.84 1.71 5.26
CA ILE A 110 16.42 3.12 5.16
C ILE A 110 17.66 4.01 5.19
N ILE A 111 18.54 3.82 6.18
CA ILE A 111 19.79 4.60 6.31
C ILE A 111 20.67 4.43 5.07
N LYS A 112 20.99 3.20 4.68
CA LYS A 112 21.87 2.93 3.54
C LYS A 112 21.32 3.52 2.23
N LYS A 113 19.99 3.47 2.05
CA LYS A 113 19.36 3.89 0.79
C LYS A 113 19.18 5.40 0.69
N TYR A 114 18.82 6.08 1.78
CA TYR A 114 18.39 7.47 1.72
C TYR A 114 19.37 8.47 2.34
N LYS A 115 20.45 8.03 2.99
CA LYS A 115 21.43 8.93 3.61
C LYS A 115 21.98 9.97 2.62
N SER A 116 22.47 9.53 1.45
CA SER A 116 23.03 10.48 0.46
C SER A 116 21.98 11.44 -0.09
N THR A 117 20.75 10.97 -0.31
CA THR A 117 19.64 11.83 -0.77
C THR A 117 19.24 12.84 0.30
N ARG A 118 19.18 12.44 1.57
CA ARG A 118 18.94 13.35 2.70
C ARG A 118 20.03 14.41 2.80
N ASP A 119 21.29 13.98 2.73
CA ASP A 119 22.43 14.90 2.83
C ASP A 119 22.41 15.92 1.69
N PHE A 120 22.04 15.49 0.47
CA PHE A 120 21.79 16.36 -0.67
C PHE A 120 20.63 17.34 -0.42
N CYS A 121 19.46 16.86 0.01
CA CYS A 121 18.29 17.71 0.26
C CYS A 121 18.49 18.71 1.41
N ASN A 122 19.43 18.44 2.33
CA ASN A 122 19.76 19.34 3.45
C ASN A 122 20.85 20.37 3.12
N GLN A 123 21.45 20.32 1.93
CA GLN A 123 22.31 21.42 1.47
C GLN A 123 21.46 22.67 1.29
N LYS A 124 21.98 23.84 1.67
CA LYS A 124 21.22 25.10 1.66
C LYS A 124 20.49 25.35 0.32
N GLU A 125 21.19 25.17 -0.80
CA GLU A 125 20.66 25.36 -2.16
C GLU A 125 19.54 24.36 -2.51
N SER A 126 19.71 23.09 -2.14
CA SER A 126 18.70 22.04 -2.36
C SER A 126 17.52 22.18 -1.40
N GLN A 127 17.77 22.65 -0.18
CA GLN A 127 16.75 22.83 0.84
C GLN A 127 15.74 23.88 0.37
N GLU A 128 16.17 24.98 -0.24
CA GLU A 128 15.24 25.99 -0.80
C GLU A 128 14.28 25.38 -1.85
N ILE A 129 14.70 24.35 -2.58
CA ILE A 129 13.88 23.65 -3.58
C ILE A 129 13.00 22.54 -2.98
N PHE A 130 13.47 21.84 -1.94
CA PHE A 130 12.79 20.64 -1.40
C PHE A 130 12.17 20.80 -0.01
N ASN A 131 12.36 21.94 0.68
CA ASN A 131 11.97 22.15 2.08
C ASN A 131 10.56 22.72 2.27
N ASN A 132 9.69 22.61 1.26
CA ASN A 132 8.30 22.98 1.41
C ASN A 132 7.44 21.81 1.89
N ASN A 133 6.43 22.17 2.68
CA ASN A 133 5.39 21.25 3.18
C ASN A 133 4.59 20.59 2.05
N GLU A 134 4.70 21.10 0.83
CA GLU A 134 3.85 20.78 -0.31
C GLU A 134 4.71 20.67 -1.57
N TRP A 135 4.66 19.51 -2.22
CA TRP A 135 5.31 19.28 -3.51
C TRP A 135 4.44 19.73 -4.69
N ASP A 136 3.13 19.73 -4.44
CA ASP A 136 2.07 20.40 -5.18
C ASP A 136 1.34 21.29 -4.17
N ASP A 137 0.97 22.53 -4.52
CA ASP A 137 0.24 23.42 -3.60
C ASP A 137 -1.22 22.99 -3.38
N ALA A 138 -1.88 23.57 -2.38
CA ALA A 138 -3.30 23.35 -2.08
C ALA A 138 -4.30 23.57 -3.25
N ASN A 139 -3.87 24.23 -4.34
CA ASN A 139 -4.63 24.47 -5.57
C ASN A 139 -4.20 23.56 -6.74
N ASN A 140 -3.46 22.48 -6.48
CA ASN A 140 -2.87 21.58 -7.49
C ASN A 140 -1.84 22.24 -8.41
N THR A 141 -1.22 23.35 -7.97
CA THR A 141 -0.11 23.95 -8.71
C THR A 141 1.14 23.10 -8.49
N LYS A 142 1.73 22.56 -9.57
CA LYS A 142 2.87 21.62 -9.56
C LYS A 142 4.18 22.30 -9.13
N TRP A 143 4.26 22.63 -7.85
CA TRP A 143 5.25 23.54 -7.28
C TRP A 143 6.69 23.04 -7.50
N ILE A 144 6.93 21.73 -7.40
CA ILE A 144 8.28 21.20 -7.66
C ILE A 144 8.76 21.43 -9.09
N CYS A 145 7.84 21.41 -10.07
CA CYS A 145 8.21 21.63 -11.47
C CYS A 145 8.68 23.07 -11.67
N TYR A 146 7.95 24.03 -11.08
CA TYR A 146 8.33 25.44 -11.06
C TYR A 146 9.66 25.66 -10.33
N GLN A 147 9.86 25.07 -9.16
CA GLN A 147 11.08 25.25 -8.37
C GLN A 147 12.31 24.67 -9.07
N LEU A 148 12.19 23.48 -9.66
CA LEU A 148 13.25 22.94 -10.50
C LEU A 148 13.52 23.83 -11.72
N ASN A 149 12.55 24.65 -12.15
CA ASN A 149 12.72 25.59 -13.24
C ASN A 149 13.34 26.95 -12.88
N SER A 150 13.44 27.28 -11.59
CA SER A 150 14.14 28.48 -11.09
C SER A 150 15.65 28.45 -11.40
N GLU A 151 16.34 29.59 -11.24
CA GLU A 151 17.79 29.68 -11.42
C GLU A 151 18.58 28.80 -10.42
N GLU A 152 18.11 28.71 -9.18
CA GLU A 152 18.62 27.77 -8.17
C GLU A 152 18.30 26.32 -8.56
N GLY A 153 17.08 26.06 -9.02
CA GLY A 153 16.63 24.75 -9.52
C GLY A 153 17.48 24.22 -10.68
N LYS A 154 17.82 25.10 -11.64
CA LYS A 154 18.71 24.77 -12.78
C LYS A 154 20.08 24.26 -12.34
N LYS A 155 20.64 24.80 -11.26
CA LYS A 155 21.95 24.38 -10.74
C LYS A 155 21.90 22.96 -10.19
N ILE A 156 20.84 22.63 -9.45
CA ILE A 156 20.67 21.32 -8.83
C ILE A 156 20.18 20.23 -9.79
N ARG A 157 19.51 20.58 -10.91
CA ARG A 157 19.02 19.61 -11.93
C ARG A 157 20.12 18.69 -12.44
N ASN A 158 21.35 19.20 -12.56
CA ASN A 158 22.52 18.43 -13.01
C ASN A 158 22.89 17.27 -12.09
N GLU A 159 22.50 17.35 -10.81
CA GLU A 159 22.78 16.33 -9.80
C GLU A 159 21.65 15.29 -9.67
N ILE A 160 20.50 15.53 -10.30
CA ILE A 160 19.34 14.65 -10.30
C ILE A 160 19.38 13.70 -11.51
N ASP A 161 19.00 12.44 -11.30
CA ASP A 161 19.17 11.37 -12.29
C ASP A 161 18.29 11.41 -13.55
N ILE A 162 17.36 12.37 -13.66
CA ILE A 162 16.41 12.47 -14.79
C ILE A 162 16.68 13.61 -15.78
N PHE A 163 17.54 14.58 -15.43
CA PHE A 163 17.76 15.77 -16.26
C PHE A 163 19.10 15.78 -16.99
N ASN A 164 19.99 14.81 -16.72
CA ASN A 164 21.21 14.52 -17.47
C ASN A 164 22.19 15.68 -17.78
N GLY A 165 22.02 16.86 -17.18
CA GLY A 165 22.85 18.03 -17.47
C GLY A 165 22.19 19.11 -18.33
N GLU A 166 20.90 18.97 -18.65
CA GLU A 166 20.13 19.90 -19.47
C GLU A 166 19.69 21.12 -18.63
N ILE A 167 20.04 22.31 -19.13
CA ILE A 167 19.85 23.58 -18.40
C ILE A 167 18.54 24.27 -18.81
N GLU A 168 18.10 24.07 -20.06
CA GLU A 168 16.85 24.61 -20.59
C GLU A 168 15.85 23.47 -20.83
N ILE A 169 14.89 23.33 -19.92
CA ILE A 169 13.82 22.33 -19.97
C ILE A 169 12.54 23.06 -19.55
N SER A 170 11.45 22.86 -20.28
CA SER A 170 10.15 23.44 -19.94
C SER A 170 9.57 22.82 -18.66
N GLU A 171 8.70 23.53 -17.95
CA GLU A 171 8.00 22.98 -16.77
C GLU A 171 7.18 21.73 -17.10
N LYS A 172 6.56 21.71 -18.29
CA LYS A 172 5.81 20.57 -18.81
C LYS A 172 6.72 19.35 -18.96
N GLU A 173 7.90 19.51 -19.55
CA GLU A 173 8.84 18.42 -19.72
C GLU A 173 9.46 17.96 -18.38
N ILE A 174 9.67 18.87 -17.44
CA ILE A 174 10.06 18.54 -16.06
C ILE A 174 8.99 17.64 -15.42
N GLU A 175 7.73 18.01 -15.54
CA GLU A 175 6.60 17.24 -15.03
C GLU A 175 6.56 15.83 -15.65
N GLU A 176 6.62 15.74 -16.98
CA GLU A 176 6.54 14.46 -17.69
C GLU A 176 7.66 13.50 -17.24
N ARG A 177 8.91 13.99 -17.16
CA ARG A 177 10.06 13.19 -16.70
C ARG A 177 9.93 12.75 -15.25
N LEU A 178 9.36 13.59 -14.38
CA LEU A 178 9.06 13.21 -12.99
C LEU A 178 8.00 12.10 -12.94
N LEU A 179 6.88 12.26 -13.65
CA LEU A 179 5.80 11.28 -13.71
C LEU A 179 6.26 9.93 -14.29
N GLN A 180 7.10 9.96 -15.34
CA GLN A 180 7.75 8.76 -15.91
C GLN A 180 8.51 7.93 -14.87
N LYS A 181 9.14 8.57 -13.88
CA LYS A 181 9.85 7.85 -12.81
C LYS A 181 8.95 7.46 -11.64
N ILE A 182 7.97 8.30 -11.30
CA ILE A 182 7.22 8.19 -10.04
C ILE A 182 5.93 7.36 -10.21
N SER A 183 5.15 7.60 -11.27
CA SER A 183 3.79 7.05 -11.45
C SER A 183 3.74 5.86 -12.42
N PHE A 184 4.63 5.83 -13.43
CA PHE A 184 4.55 4.90 -14.58
C PHE A 184 4.16 3.46 -14.24
N ARG A 185 4.76 2.88 -13.19
CA ARG A 185 4.46 1.49 -12.81
C ARG A 185 3.05 1.31 -12.26
N ASP A 186 2.56 2.26 -11.49
CA ASP A 186 1.22 2.21 -10.94
C ASP A 186 0.17 2.40 -12.04
N ASP A 187 0.48 3.21 -13.06
CA ASP A 187 -0.32 3.33 -14.30
C ASP A 187 -0.37 2.02 -15.11
N VAL A 188 0.76 1.30 -15.21
CA VAL A 188 0.83 -0.04 -15.81
C VAL A 188 -0.10 -1.01 -15.09
N ILE A 189 0.00 -1.09 -13.75
CA ILE A 189 -0.86 -1.98 -12.94
C ILE A 189 -2.33 -1.56 -13.05
N SER A 190 -2.62 -0.26 -13.06
CA SER A 190 -3.96 0.28 -13.24
C SER A 190 -4.59 -0.21 -14.54
N THR A 191 -3.84 -0.17 -15.65
CA THR A 191 -4.29 -0.62 -16.97
C THR A 191 -4.62 -2.11 -16.99
N ILE A 192 -3.74 -2.93 -16.40
CA ILE A 192 -3.97 -4.37 -16.26
C ILE A 192 -5.28 -4.62 -15.51
N LEU A 193 -5.48 -3.98 -14.36
CA LEU A 193 -6.68 -4.18 -13.54
C LEU A 193 -7.95 -3.72 -14.28
N ARG A 194 -7.93 -2.56 -14.94
CA ARG A 194 -9.09 -2.05 -15.68
C ARG A 194 -9.52 -2.98 -16.80
N LYS A 195 -8.56 -3.51 -17.57
CA LYS A 195 -8.83 -4.46 -18.65
C LYS A 195 -9.43 -5.77 -18.12
N VAL A 196 -8.82 -6.37 -17.09
CA VAL A 196 -9.31 -7.60 -16.47
C VAL A 196 -10.75 -7.44 -15.95
N PHE A 197 -11.04 -6.32 -15.30
CA PHE A 197 -12.35 -6.06 -14.72
C PHE A 197 -13.42 -5.79 -15.79
N LYS A 198 -13.06 -5.15 -16.89
CA LYS A 198 -13.95 -4.96 -18.06
C LYS A 198 -14.30 -6.31 -18.70
N GLU A 199 -13.32 -7.20 -18.87
CA GLU A 199 -13.52 -8.51 -19.52
C GLU A 199 -14.28 -9.52 -18.65
N THR A 200 -14.36 -9.29 -17.35
CA THR A 200 -15.00 -10.21 -16.40
C THR A 200 -16.33 -9.70 -15.86
N GLU A 201 -16.80 -8.53 -16.31
CA GLU A 201 -17.98 -7.87 -15.76
C GLU A 201 -19.27 -8.72 -15.84
N GLN A 202 -19.41 -9.55 -16.87
CA GLN A 202 -20.58 -10.40 -17.10
C GLN A 202 -20.56 -11.73 -16.32
N ASP A 203 -19.39 -12.18 -15.85
CA ASP A 203 -19.26 -13.41 -15.07
C ASP A 203 -19.20 -13.08 -13.57
N ASN A 204 -20.37 -13.10 -12.94
CA ASN A 204 -20.54 -12.73 -11.54
C ASN A 204 -19.69 -13.55 -10.56
N ILE A 205 -19.42 -14.83 -10.85
CA ILE A 205 -18.63 -15.69 -9.95
C ILE A 205 -17.14 -15.37 -10.12
N LYS A 206 -16.69 -15.27 -11.37
CA LYS A 206 -15.29 -15.00 -11.69
C LYS A 206 -14.87 -13.61 -11.23
N ILE A 207 -15.67 -12.57 -11.47
CA ILE A 207 -15.34 -11.21 -11.05
C ILE A 207 -15.23 -11.08 -9.53
N GLN A 208 -16.09 -11.73 -8.75
CA GLN A 208 -15.99 -11.71 -7.29
C GLN A 208 -14.68 -12.33 -6.80
N SER A 209 -14.25 -13.44 -7.41
CA SER A 209 -12.97 -14.08 -7.06
C SER A 209 -11.77 -13.19 -7.37
N ILE A 210 -11.79 -12.52 -8.53
CA ILE A 210 -10.75 -11.57 -8.95
C ILE A 210 -10.75 -10.34 -8.04
N GLN A 211 -11.91 -9.76 -7.76
CA GLN A 211 -12.06 -8.61 -6.87
C GLN A 211 -11.42 -8.87 -5.51
N LYS A 212 -11.75 -9.99 -4.84
CA LYS A 212 -11.19 -10.35 -3.53
C LYS A 212 -9.67 -10.47 -3.55
N VAL A 213 -9.10 -11.11 -4.58
CA VAL A 213 -7.65 -11.26 -4.72
C VAL A 213 -6.99 -9.89 -4.97
N CYS A 214 -7.55 -9.09 -5.89
CA CYS A 214 -6.99 -7.79 -6.25
C CYS A 214 -7.09 -6.74 -5.14
N GLN A 215 -8.02 -6.88 -4.19
CA GLN A 215 -8.09 -6.01 -3.00
C GLN A 215 -6.80 -6.06 -2.15
N THR A 216 -6.02 -7.15 -2.22
CA THR A 216 -4.92 -7.43 -1.29
C THR A 216 -3.59 -6.78 -1.69
N LYS A 217 -2.82 -6.34 -0.69
CA LYS A 217 -1.45 -5.82 -0.89
C LYS A 217 -0.55 -6.91 -1.45
N TYR A 218 -0.74 -8.13 -0.98
CA TYR A 218 -0.04 -9.31 -1.46
C TYR A 218 -0.14 -9.45 -2.98
N PHE A 219 -1.35 -9.44 -3.55
CA PHE A 219 -1.54 -9.62 -4.98
C PHE A 219 -0.90 -8.49 -5.81
N ILE A 220 -1.06 -7.23 -5.40
CA ILE A 220 -0.44 -6.10 -6.11
C ILE A 220 1.09 -6.17 -6.08
N LYS A 221 1.67 -6.60 -4.95
CA LYS A 221 3.13 -6.86 -4.85
C LYS A 221 3.55 -8.05 -5.72
N TYR A 222 2.73 -9.09 -5.75
CA TYR A 222 2.96 -10.28 -6.55
C TYR A 222 3.02 -9.92 -8.04
N LEU A 223 2.03 -9.18 -8.55
CA LEU A 223 1.96 -8.75 -9.95
C LEU A 223 3.17 -7.90 -10.34
N ASN A 224 3.55 -6.93 -9.49
CA ASN A 224 4.76 -6.12 -9.68
C ASN A 224 6.04 -6.96 -9.69
N ASN A 225 6.13 -7.99 -8.85
CA ASN A 225 7.30 -8.87 -8.80
C ASN A 225 7.38 -9.77 -10.05
N VAL A 226 6.24 -10.26 -10.56
CA VAL A 226 6.18 -10.99 -11.83
C VAL A 226 6.70 -10.08 -12.95
N LEU A 227 6.19 -8.85 -13.05
CA LEU A 227 6.60 -7.86 -14.05
C LEU A 227 8.10 -7.58 -14.01
N ASN A 228 8.67 -7.34 -12.82
CA ASN A 228 10.11 -7.12 -12.66
C ASN A 228 10.95 -8.35 -13.01
N LYS A 229 10.46 -9.56 -12.71
CA LYS A 229 11.16 -10.80 -13.08
C LYS A 229 11.10 -11.08 -14.58
N THR A 230 9.99 -10.77 -15.24
CA THR A 230 9.88 -10.81 -16.70
C THR A 230 10.86 -9.84 -17.33
N THR A 231 10.89 -8.60 -16.83
CA THR A 231 11.85 -7.57 -17.28
C THR A 231 13.28 -8.05 -17.15
N LYS A 232 13.65 -8.53 -15.96
CA LYS A 232 14.99 -9.07 -15.74
C LYS A 232 15.32 -10.18 -16.73
N GLU A 233 14.42 -11.13 -16.97
CA GLU A 233 14.70 -12.26 -17.87
C GLU A 233 14.97 -11.81 -19.30
N ILE A 234 14.17 -10.89 -19.83
CA ILE A 234 14.25 -10.47 -21.23
C ILE A 234 15.40 -9.51 -21.47
N PHE A 235 15.62 -8.57 -20.56
CA PHE A 235 16.65 -7.54 -20.71
C PHE A 235 17.99 -7.92 -20.09
N LEU A 236 18.12 -9.14 -19.57
CA LEU A 236 19.43 -9.75 -19.28
C LEU A 236 20.20 -10.09 -20.56
N THR A 237 19.48 -10.54 -21.60
CA THR A 237 20.05 -10.93 -22.89
C THR A 237 20.05 -9.79 -23.91
N THR A 238 19.28 -8.74 -23.65
CA THR A 238 19.19 -7.53 -24.50
C THR A 238 19.33 -6.30 -23.59
N PRO A 239 20.56 -5.95 -23.15
CA PRO A 239 20.75 -4.90 -22.17
C PRO A 239 20.36 -3.54 -22.76
N ILE A 240 19.38 -2.87 -22.15
CA ILE A 240 19.07 -1.46 -22.42
C ILE A 240 19.91 -0.60 -21.49
N ASN A 241 20.34 0.57 -21.97
CA ASN A 241 20.95 1.60 -21.13
C ASN A 241 19.90 2.21 -20.17
N THR A 242 19.60 1.49 -19.09
CA THR A 242 18.66 1.91 -18.04
C THR A 242 19.34 1.88 -16.68
N THR A 243 19.01 2.85 -15.82
CA THR A 243 19.49 2.90 -14.43
C THR A 243 18.77 1.89 -13.52
N THR A 244 17.79 1.15 -14.05
CA THR A 244 17.01 0.14 -13.33
C THR A 244 16.76 -1.15 -14.13
N PRO A 245 17.81 -1.91 -14.51
CA PRO A 245 17.70 -3.07 -15.42
C PRO A 245 16.85 -4.23 -14.88
N ASN A 246 16.58 -4.26 -13.57
CA ASN A 246 15.81 -5.33 -12.92
C ASN A 246 14.35 -4.96 -12.64
N LYS A 247 13.86 -3.86 -13.23
CA LYS A 247 12.60 -3.24 -12.88
C LYS A 247 11.93 -2.70 -14.13
N PHE A 248 10.68 -3.10 -14.40
CA PHE A 248 9.95 -2.51 -15.51
C PHE A 248 9.79 -1.01 -15.29
N SER A 249 10.29 -0.25 -16.25
CA SER A 249 10.39 1.21 -16.23
C SER A 249 9.97 1.74 -17.60
N TYR A 250 9.80 3.06 -17.68
CA TYR A 250 9.42 3.74 -18.90
C TYR A 250 10.36 3.42 -20.08
N GLU A 251 11.67 3.30 -19.85
CA GLU A 251 12.64 2.97 -20.89
C GLU A 251 12.42 1.56 -21.49
N HIS A 252 12.06 0.59 -20.64
CA HIS A 252 11.70 -0.74 -21.11
C HIS A 252 10.41 -0.70 -21.94
N TYR A 253 9.44 0.12 -21.53
CA TYR A 253 8.20 0.28 -22.26
C TYR A 253 8.40 0.92 -23.63
N LEU A 254 9.23 1.97 -23.73
CA LEU A 254 9.58 2.59 -25.01
C LEU A 254 10.22 1.58 -25.95
N TYR A 255 11.20 0.82 -25.47
CA TYR A 255 11.82 -0.25 -26.27
C TYR A 255 10.77 -1.25 -26.77
N LEU A 256 9.90 -1.76 -25.90
CA LEU A 256 8.85 -2.70 -26.31
C LEU A 256 7.75 -2.07 -27.18
N LYS A 257 7.60 -0.74 -27.16
CA LYS A 257 6.67 -0.02 -28.05
C LYS A 257 7.19 -0.05 -29.49
N GLU A 258 8.50 0.04 -29.68
CA GLU A 258 9.14 0.01 -31.00
C GLU A 258 9.37 -1.41 -31.53
N TYR A 259 9.68 -2.37 -30.65
CA TYR A 259 9.97 -3.75 -31.04
C TYR A 259 8.81 -4.70 -30.68
N GLU A 260 7.85 -4.84 -31.60
CA GLU A 260 6.62 -5.60 -31.38
C GLU A 260 6.84 -7.09 -31.11
N GLU A 261 7.86 -7.71 -31.73
CA GLU A 261 8.22 -9.12 -31.49
C GLU A 261 8.71 -9.33 -30.05
N MET A 262 9.55 -8.42 -29.56
CA MET A 262 10.04 -8.44 -28.18
C MET A 262 8.90 -8.17 -27.19
N ARG A 263 7.94 -7.30 -27.55
CA ARG A 263 6.70 -7.09 -26.79
C ARG A 263 5.88 -8.37 -26.67
N PHE A 264 5.71 -9.11 -27.76
CA PHE A 264 5.01 -10.39 -27.73
C PHE A 264 5.69 -11.39 -26.79
N ILE A 265 7.02 -11.55 -26.91
CA ILE A 265 7.83 -12.41 -26.02
C ILE A 265 7.69 -11.97 -24.56
N PHE A 266 7.67 -10.66 -24.30
CA PHE A 266 7.46 -10.10 -22.98
C PHE A 266 6.12 -10.48 -22.35
N ILE A 267 5.04 -10.35 -23.11
CA ILE A 267 3.69 -10.70 -22.64
C ILE A 267 3.58 -12.20 -22.39
N GLU A 268 4.10 -13.04 -23.28
CA GLU A 268 4.05 -14.49 -23.11
C GLU A 268 4.90 -14.96 -21.92
N THR A 269 6.08 -14.38 -21.73
CA THR A 269 6.93 -14.65 -20.57
C THR A 269 6.25 -14.22 -19.27
N PHE A 270 5.57 -13.07 -19.28
CA PHE A 270 4.75 -12.62 -18.15
C PHE A 270 3.65 -13.62 -17.80
N LYS A 271 2.86 -14.09 -18.78
CA LYS A 271 1.81 -15.10 -18.59
C LYS A 271 2.37 -16.37 -17.95
N ARG A 272 3.52 -16.87 -18.41
CA ARG A 272 4.18 -18.06 -17.84
C ARG A 272 4.61 -17.84 -16.38
N LYS A 273 5.16 -16.66 -16.06
CA LYS A 273 5.64 -16.35 -14.70
C LYS A 273 4.53 -16.12 -13.66
N LEU A 274 3.28 -15.93 -14.07
CA LEU A 274 2.11 -15.84 -13.18
C LEU A 274 1.80 -17.15 -12.41
N ILE A 275 2.42 -18.30 -12.73
CA ILE A 275 2.38 -19.50 -11.86
C ILE A 275 3.70 -19.73 -11.13
N ILE A 276 4.81 -19.69 -11.88
CA ILE A 276 6.12 -20.21 -11.44
C ILE A 276 6.62 -19.50 -10.17
N ASN A 277 6.26 -18.24 -9.98
CA ASN A 277 6.68 -17.45 -8.82
C ASN A 277 6.09 -17.91 -7.48
N PHE A 278 5.05 -18.74 -7.51
CA PHE A 278 4.29 -19.07 -6.32
C PHE A 278 4.80 -20.33 -5.60
N ASN A 279 5.12 -21.38 -6.35
CA ASN A 279 5.51 -22.69 -5.78
C ASN A 279 6.72 -22.59 -4.84
N ASN A 280 7.64 -21.64 -5.10
CA ASN A 280 8.89 -21.54 -4.34
C ASN A 280 8.78 -20.75 -3.02
N LYS A 281 7.67 -20.07 -2.71
CA LYS A 281 7.58 -19.16 -1.53
C LYS A 281 6.23 -19.17 -0.78
N MET A 282 5.33 -20.11 -1.09
CA MET A 282 3.98 -20.17 -0.51
C MET A 282 3.97 -20.20 1.03
N ILE A 283 4.72 -21.13 1.62
CA ILE A 283 4.70 -21.37 3.06
C ILE A 283 5.25 -20.17 3.84
N ILE A 284 6.40 -19.63 3.40
CA ILE A 284 7.03 -18.44 4.01
C ILE A 284 6.10 -17.22 3.90
N SER A 285 5.40 -17.08 2.77
CA SER A 285 4.47 -15.98 2.55
C SER A 285 3.20 -16.10 3.39
N PHE A 286 2.68 -17.32 3.57
CA PHE A 286 1.51 -17.58 4.39
C PHE A 286 1.81 -17.30 5.86
N ILE A 287 2.91 -17.83 6.39
CA ILE A 287 3.40 -17.56 7.74
C ILE A 287 3.60 -16.04 7.93
N GLY A 288 4.24 -15.37 6.96
CA GLY A 288 4.40 -13.91 6.95
C GLY A 288 3.09 -13.11 6.94
N SER A 289 2.03 -13.65 6.32
CA SER A 289 0.71 -13.01 6.25
C SER A 289 -0.08 -13.21 7.55
N ILE A 290 -0.01 -14.40 8.15
CA ILE A 290 -0.50 -14.65 9.53
C ILE A 290 0.12 -13.62 10.48
N PHE A 291 1.43 -13.37 10.40
CA PHE A 291 2.09 -12.36 11.24
C PHE A 291 1.65 -10.94 10.97
N ASN A 292 1.46 -10.58 9.70
CA ASN A 292 0.95 -9.26 9.36
C ASN A 292 -0.47 -9.06 9.90
N ILE A 293 -1.25 -10.14 10.02
CA ILE A 293 -2.61 -10.09 10.56
C ILE A 293 -2.64 -10.07 12.06
N ILE A 294 -1.81 -10.86 12.73
CA ILE A 294 -1.63 -10.74 14.17
C ILE A 294 -1.19 -9.30 14.49
N SER A 295 -0.19 -8.78 13.76
CA SER A 295 0.25 -7.38 13.88
C SER A 295 -0.88 -6.38 13.59
N ASN A 296 -1.69 -6.56 12.54
CA ASN A 296 -2.82 -5.68 12.23
C ASN A 296 -3.95 -5.78 13.26
N ILE A 297 -4.23 -6.99 13.79
CA ILE A 297 -5.20 -7.25 14.86
C ILE A 297 -4.74 -6.57 16.15
N ILE A 298 -3.44 -6.45 16.40
CA ILE A 298 -2.98 -5.73 17.59
C ILE A 298 -2.77 -4.24 17.36
N GLU A 299 -2.39 -3.79 16.15
CA GLU A 299 -2.61 -2.39 15.78
C GLU A 299 -4.08 -2.01 15.98
N PHE A 300 -5.00 -2.94 15.74
CA PHE A 300 -6.44 -2.86 16.06
C PHE A 300 -6.76 -2.78 17.55
N ILE A 301 -6.02 -3.45 18.45
CA ILE A 301 -6.27 -3.40 19.90
C ILE A 301 -5.79 -2.05 20.46
N LEU A 302 -4.77 -1.45 19.83
CA LEU A 302 -4.10 -0.23 20.29
C LEU A 302 -4.57 1.06 19.60
N GLN A 303 -5.41 0.98 18.55
CA GLN A 303 -5.94 2.12 17.79
C GLN A 303 -7.44 2.33 18.05
N ASP A 304 -7.95 3.50 17.67
CA ASP A 304 -9.38 3.83 17.75
C ASP A 304 -10.23 2.81 16.96
N PHE A 305 -11.15 2.11 17.66
CA PHE A 305 -11.92 0.97 17.17
C PHE A 305 -12.81 1.29 15.95
N SER A 306 -13.05 2.58 15.70
CA SER A 306 -13.83 3.11 14.58
C SER A 306 -13.23 2.68 13.23
N ILE A 307 -11.93 2.42 13.15
CA ILE A 307 -11.19 2.10 11.92
C ILE A 307 -11.56 0.72 11.33
N ILE A 308 -11.89 -0.26 12.16
CA ILE A 308 -12.14 -1.67 11.75
C ILE A 308 -13.48 -1.82 11.05
N LEU A 309 -14.43 -1.05 11.56
CA LEU A 309 -15.79 -0.96 11.10
C LEU A 309 -15.93 -0.02 9.90
N ASN A 310 -14.90 0.79 9.67
CA ASN A 310 -14.82 1.67 8.54
C ASN A 310 -14.44 0.92 7.26
N ASN A 311 -14.97 1.41 6.14
CA ASN A 311 -14.45 1.07 4.83
C ASN A 311 -13.12 1.79 4.60
N THR A 312 -12.20 1.12 3.90
CA THR A 312 -10.93 1.69 3.48
C THR A 312 -10.67 1.37 2.01
N TRP A 313 -9.89 2.20 1.34
CA TRP A 313 -9.48 1.93 -0.03
C TRP A 313 -8.70 0.62 -0.11
N SER A 314 -9.15 -0.30 -0.95
CA SER A 314 -8.40 -1.53 -1.20
C SER A 314 -7.14 -1.25 -2.02
N TYR A 315 -6.13 -2.11 -1.92
CA TYR A 315 -4.88 -1.92 -2.65
C TYR A 315 -5.10 -1.94 -4.17
N GLY A 316 -5.98 -2.83 -4.65
CA GLY A 316 -6.41 -2.87 -6.05
C GLY A 316 -7.26 -1.66 -6.44
N GLY A 317 -8.17 -1.20 -5.57
CA GLY A 317 -9.01 -0.03 -5.81
C GLY A 317 -8.19 1.25 -6.00
N ILE A 318 -7.16 1.45 -5.18
CA ILE A 318 -6.20 2.57 -5.32
C ILE A 318 -5.51 2.52 -6.68
N LYS A 319 -5.03 1.34 -7.11
CA LYS A 319 -4.37 1.19 -8.42
C LYS A 319 -5.34 1.33 -9.57
N PHE A 320 -6.55 0.80 -9.44
CA PHE A 320 -7.59 0.91 -10.45
C PHE A 320 -7.98 2.38 -10.68
N LEU A 321 -8.17 3.14 -9.61
CA LEU A 321 -8.50 4.57 -9.65
C LEU A 321 -7.28 5.45 -9.87
N HIS A 322 -6.08 4.87 -9.95
CA HIS A 322 -4.86 5.63 -10.24
C HIS A 322 -4.99 6.34 -11.57
N GLN A 323 -4.62 7.61 -11.54
CA GLN A 323 -4.49 8.50 -12.68
C GLN A 323 -3.02 8.93 -12.76
N VAL A 324 -2.68 9.47 -13.91
CA VAL A 324 -1.34 9.99 -14.20
C VAL A 324 -1.12 11.26 -13.38
N GLU A 325 -0.64 11.10 -12.14
CA GLU A 325 -0.39 12.16 -11.16
C GLU A 325 0.69 11.72 -10.17
N PHE A 326 1.18 12.64 -9.33
CA PHE A 326 2.05 12.29 -8.21
C PHE A 326 1.30 11.44 -7.16
N ASN A 327 1.98 10.45 -6.57
CA ASN A 327 1.37 9.53 -5.59
C ASN A 327 0.75 10.26 -4.38
N HIS A 328 1.28 11.42 -4.01
CA HIS A 328 0.80 12.22 -2.89
C HIS A 328 -0.50 12.93 -3.25
N SER A 329 -0.56 13.57 -4.42
CA SER A 329 -1.80 14.17 -4.93
C SER A 329 -2.90 13.13 -5.06
N GLN A 330 -2.56 11.94 -5.57
CA GLN A 330 -3.49 10.81 -5.54
C GLN A 330 -3.95 10.46 -4.12
N LYS A 331 -3.03 10.35 -3.16
CA LYS A 331 -3.35 10.03 -1.75
C LYS A 331 -4.24 11.11 -1.11
N TYR A 332 -3.97 12.38 -1.39
CA TYR A 332 -4.78 13.51 -0.92
C TYR A 332 -6.21 13.42 -1.45
N HIS A 333 -6.37 13.25 -2.76
CA HIS A 333 -7.67 13.07 -3.41
C HIS A 333 -8.42 11.84 -2.88
N LEU A 334 -7.72 10.71 -2.70
CA LEU A 334 -8.30 9.50 -2.11
C LEU A 334 -8.76 9.72 -0.66
N ASN A 335 -7.99 10.46 0.16
CA ASN A 335 -8.36 10.76 1.54
C ASN A 335 -9.62 11.64 1.61
N LYS A 336 -9.72 12.66 0.75
CA LYS A 336 -10.94 13.48 0.62
C LYS A 336 -12.13 12.67 0.11
N ALA A 337 -11.91 11.84 -0.91
CA ALA A 337 -12.92 10.98 -1.52
C ALA A 337 -13.48 9.93 -0.55
N LEU A 338 -12.70 9.50 0.46
CA LEU A 338 -13.09 8.48 1.42
C LEU A 338 -14.38 8.85 2.18
N LYS A 339 -14.55 10.12 2.57
CA LYS A 339 -15.75 10.59 3.27
C LYS A 339 -17.00 10.39 2.39
N HIS A 340 -16.94 10.83 1.15
CA HIS A 340 -18.06 10.76 0.21
C HIS A 340 -18.41 9.31 -0.16
N ALA A 341 -17.40 8.48 -0.40
CA ALA A 341 -17.61 7.06 -0.67
C ALA A 341 -18.28 6.33 0.52
N LYS A 342 -17.91 6.66 1.76
CA LYS A 342 -18.58 6.12 2.96
C LYS A 342 -20.04 6.56 3.06
N ASN A 343 -20.34 7.84 2.82
CA ASN A 343 -21.71 8.35 2.81
C ASN A 343 -22.60 7.63 1.78
N ILE A 344 -22.04 7.24 0.63
CA ILE A 344 -22.75 6.44 -0.39
C ILE A 344 -23.02 5.02 0.11
N ILE A 345 -22.04 4.36 0.73
CA ILE A 345 -22.18 2.99 1.25
C ILE A 345 -23.20 2.94 2.40
N ASP A 346 -23.14 3.90 3.32
CA ASP A 346 -24.00 3.97 4.50
C ASP A 346 -25.49 4.18 4.17
N ARG A 347 -25.80 4.73 2.99
CA ARG A 347 -27.18 4.89 2.50
C ARG A 347 -27.83 3.56 2.08
N LYS A 348 -27.06 2.47 1.93
CA LYS A 348 -27.62 1.17 1.55
C LYS A 348 -28.55 0.63 2.65
N ARG A 349 -29.74 0.16 2.27
CA ARG A 349 -30.77 -0.37 3.17
C ARG A 349 -30.25 -1.47 4.11
N SER A 350 -29.37 -2.35 3.61
CA SER A 350 -28.75 -3.42 4.39
C SER A 350 -27.81 -2.91 5.49
N VAL A 351 -27.11 -1.80 5.27
CA VAL A 351 -26.24 -1.16 6.26
C VAL A 351 -27.08 -0.47 7.33
N LYS A 352 -28.18 0.19 6.93
CA LYS A 352 -29.14 0.80 7.86
C LYS A 352 -29.71 -0.22 8.87
N TYR A 353 -30.12 -1.40 8.41
CA TYR A 353 -30.60 -2.46 9.31
C TYR A 353 -29.52 -3.01 10.25
N LYS A 354 -28.30 -3.22 9.75
CA LYS A 354 -27.16 -3.63 10.60
C LYS A 354 -26.88 -2.61 11.70
N LYS A 355 -26.89 -1.31 11.39
CA LYS A 355 -26.71 -0.24 12.40
C LYS A 355 -27.81 -0.26 13.46
N ILE A 356 -29.07 -0.55 13.09
CA ILE A 356 -30.19 -0.69 14.05
C ILE A 356 -29.98 -1.90 14.98
N ILE A 357 -29.62 -3.07 14.44
CA ILE A 357 -29.33 -4.27 15.25
C ILE A 357 -28.19 -3.99 16.25
N VAL A 358 -27.13 -3.33 15.77
CA VAL A 358 -25.98 -3.00 16.61
C VAL A 358 -26.33 -1.94 17.67
N LYS A 359 -27.22 -0.98 17.38
CA LYS A 359 -27.77 -0.04 18.38
C LYS A 359 -28.52 -0.78 19.50
N ASN A 360 -29.24 -1.84 19.19
CA ASN A 360 -29.93 -2.67 20.19
C ASN A 360 -28.95 -3.50 21.03
N ILE A 361 -27.92 -4.10 20.39
CA ILE A 361 -26.84 -4.80 21.10
C ILE A 361 -26.11 -3.85 22.05
N LYS A 362 -25.86 -2.60 21.63
CA LYS A 362 -25.24 -1.55 22.46
C LYS A 362 -26.04 -1.30 23.73
N PHE A 363 -27.35 -1.14 23.57
CA PHE A 363 -28.26 -0.90 24.69
C PHE A 363 -28.22 -2.05 25.70
N ILE A 364 -28.24 -3.30 25.23
CA ILE A 364 -28.14 -4.50 26.07
C ILE A 364 -26.80 -4.55 26.80
N LEU A 365 -25.68 -4.29 26.11
CA LEU A 365 -24.34 -4.32 26.69
C LEU A 365 -24.14 -3.21 27.74
N ILE A 366 -24.57 -1.98 27.46
CA ILE A 366 -24.53 -0.88 28.44
C ILE A 366 -25.40 -1.21 29.65
N GLY A 367 -26.60 -1.75 29.46
CA GLY A 367 -27.46 -2.21 30.54
C GLY A 367 -26.78 -3.28 31.41
N GLY A 368 -26.14 -4.27 30.79
CA GLY A 368 -25.37 -5.30 31.48
C GLY A 368 -24.19 -4.73 32.27
N LEU A 369 -23.44 -3.79 31.70
CA LEU A 369 -22.35 -3.10 32.40
C LEU A 369 -22.87 -2.31 33.61
N MET A 370 -23.98 -1.59 33.47
CA MET A 370 -24.58 -0.82 34.56
C MET A 370 -25.04 -1.73 35.71
N ILE A 371 -25.64 -2.88 35.40
CA ILE A 371 -26.00 -3.90 36.39
C ILE A 371 -24.75 -4.44 37.09
N MET A 372 -23.70 -4.79 36.34
CA MET A 372 -22.43 -5.27 36.93
C MET A 372 -21.75 -4.21 37.82
N LEU A 373 -21.75 -2.95 37.40
CA LEU A 373 -21.22 -1.84 38.19
C LEU A 373 -22.06 -1.64 39.46
N MET A 374 -23.40 -1.63 39.37
CA MET A 374 -24.27 -1.51 40.55
C MET A 374 -24.08 -2.66 41.54
N LEU A 375 -23.93 -3.90 41.07
CA LEU A 375 -23.66 -5.05 41.94
C LEU A 375 -22.30 -4.89 42.65
N ASN A 376 -21.26 -4.46 41.93
CA ASN A 376 -19.94 -4.18 42.51
C ASN A 376 -19.96 -3.01 43.51
N PHE A 377 -20.70 -1.92 43.24
CA PHE A 377 -20.82 -0.78 44.17
C PHE A 377 -21.64 -1.13 45.42
N ASN A 378 -22.57 -2.07 45.35
CA ASN A 378 -23.39 -2.52 46.48
C ASN A 378 -22.69 -3.59 47.35
N GLY A 379 -21.38 -3.82 47.16
CA GLY A 379 -20.62 -4.81 47.93
C GLY A 379 -20.98 -6.26 47.62
N ILE A 380 -21.86 -6.50 46.63
CA ILE A 380 -22.13 -7.82 46.06
C ILE A 380 -21.11 -8.02 44.94
N GLY A 381 -19.83 -8.08 45.32
CA GLY A 381 -18.80 -8.53 44.39
C GLY A 381 -19.15 -9.95 43.92
N MET A 382 -18.77 -10.31 42.69
CA MET A 382 -18.68 -11.73 42.28
C MET A 382 -17.57 -12.46 43.06
N GLU A 383 -17.53 -12.28 44.38
CA GLU A 383 -16.57 -12.84 45.32
C GLU A 383 -17.10 -14.11 46.00
N SER A 384 -18.35 -14.51 45.76
CA SER A 384 -18.90 -15.76 46.32
C SER A 384 -18.50 -17.03 45.54
N ILE A 385 -17.38 -17.00 44.80
CA ILE A 385 -16.68 -18.21 44.38
C ILE A 385 -15.31 -18.16 45.05
N GLU A 386 -15.24 -18.69 46.27
CA GLU A 386 -14.02 -18.79 47.07
C GLU A 386 -12.91 -19.48 46.28
N ILE A 387 -11.84 -18.73 46.00
CA ILE A 387 -10.51 -19.28 45.74
C ILE A 387 -9.73 -19.00 47.02
N ASP A 388 -9.38 -20.05 47.75
CA ASP A 388 -8.61 -20.03 49.01
C ASP A 388 -7.57 -18.90 49.04
N GLY A 389 -7.81 -17.92 49.92
CA GLY A 389 -7.09 -16.66 50.03
C GLY A 389 -5.73 -16.73 50.72
N SER A 390 -4.91 -17.73 50.43
CA SER A 390 -3.55 -17.84 50.99
C SER A 390 -2.53 -18.16 49.91
N GLY A 391 -2.12 -17.14 49.15
CA GLY A 391 -1.01 -17.24 48.20
C GLY A 391 -0.59 -15.90 47.62
N ILE A 392 0.68 -15.80 47.21
CA ILE A 392 1.37 -14.65 46.58
C ILE A 392 0.60 -14.04 45.37
N LEU A 393 -0.46 -14.71 44.90
CA LEU A 393 -1.24 -14.36 43.71
C LEU A 393 -2.55 -13.61 44.01
N SER A 394 -2.85 -13.27 45.28
CA SER A 394 -4.03 -12.46 45.65
C SER A 394 -4.05 -11.08 44.98
N PHE A 395 -2.90 -10.56 44.56
CA PHE A 395 -2.78 -9.30 43.80
C PHE A 395 -3.41 -9.36 42.39
N LEU A 396 -3.69 -10.55 41.84
CA LEU A 396 -4.29 -10.75 40.51
C LEU A 396 -5.83 -10.70 40.52
N SER A 397 -6.48 -10.72 41.68
CA SER A 397 -7.95 -10.66 41.79
C SER A 397 -8.54 -9.33 41.24
N PRO A 398 -7.97 -8.15 41.57
CA PRO A 398 -8.36 -6.89 40.93
C PRO A 398 -8.19 -6.90 39.41
N PHE A 399 -7.17 -7.61 38.90
CA PHE A 399 -6.92 -7.74 37.46
C PHE A 399 -7.99 -8.56 36.73
N LYS A 400 -8.64 -9.54 37.38
CA LYS A 400 -9.72 -10.35 36.78
C LYS A 400 -10.95 -9.49 36.46
N ASN A 401 -11.36 -8.69 37.43
CA ASN A 401 -12.49 -7.77 37.28
C ASN A 401 -12.14 -6.63 36.32
N PHE A 402 -10.89 -6.15 36.34
CA PHE A 402 -10.39 -5.18 35.35
C PHE A 402 -10.38 -5.73 33.92
N ILE A 403 -9.92 -6.97 33.69
CA ILE A 403 -9.89 -7.59 32.36
C ILE A 403 -11.31 -7.87 31.86
N THR A 404 -12.19 -8.44 32.70
CA THR A 404 -13.57 -8.78 32.29
C THR A 404 -14.39 -7.52 32.03
N THR A 405 -14.30 -6.52 32.91
CA THR A 405 -14.94 -5.20 32.72
C THR A 405 -14.32 -4.48 31.53
N GLY A 406 -13.00 -4.56 31.35
CA GLY A 406 -12.30 -4.02 30.19
C GLY A 406 -12.74 -4.64 28.87
N ILE A 407 -12.97 -5.95 28.81
CA ILE A 407 -13.52 -6.66 27.64
C ILE A 407 -14.97 -6.21 27.37
N ILE A 408 -15.81 -6.07 28.39
CA ILE A 408 -17.20 -5.63 28.23
C ILE A 408 -17.27 -4.16 27.79
N VAL A 409 -16.48 -3.28 28.40
CA VAL A 409 -16.33 -1.88 27.99
C VAL A 409 -15.77 -1.79 26.57
N PHE A 410 -14.81 -2.64 26.21
CA PHE A 410 -14.29 -2.79 24.85
C PHE A 410 -15.40 -3.14 23.86
N PHE A 411 -16.28 -4.10 24.17
CA PHE A 411 -17.42 -4.43 23.31
C PHE A 411 -18.44 -3.28 23.24
N ILE A 412 -18.69 -2.56 24.33
CA ILE A 412 -19.59 -1.41 24.36
C ILE A 412 -19.08 -0.27 23.49
N VAL A 413 -17.79 0.08 23.59
CA VAL A 413 -17.14 1.10 22.75
C VAL A 413 -17.18 0.68 21.28
N PHE A 414 -16.86 -0.58 20.98
CA PHE A 414 -16.89 -1.16 19.64
C PHE A 414 -18.28 -1.04 18.98
N VAL A 415 -19.32 -1.46 19.71
CA VAL A 415 -20.71 -1.44 19.23
C VAL A 415 -21.25 0.00 19.16
N THR A 416 -20.79 0.90 20.04
CA THR A 416 -21.12 2.33 20.01
C THR A 416 -20.63 3.03 18.75
N GLN A 417 -19.37 2.82 18.39
CA GLN A 417 -18.77 3.49 17.24
C GLN A 417 -19.36 2.99 15.90
N TYR A 418 -19.77 1.71 15.81
CA TYR A 418 -20.50 1.20 14.65
C TYR A 418 -21.87 1.86 14.44
N SER A 419 -22.50 2.29 15.55
CA SER A 419 -23.86 2.84 15.55
C SER A 419 -23.94 4.33 15.20
N ASN A 420 -22.81 5.00 14.97
CA ASN A 420 -22.80 6.42 14.61
C ASN A 420 -23.66 6.67 13.36
N GLU A 421 -24.57 7.62 13.49
CA GLU A 421 -25.54 7.95 12.45
C GLU A 421 -24.82 8.56 11.24
N PRO A 422 -25.13 8.10 10.02
CA PRO A 422 -24.59 8.71 8.83
C PRO A 422 -25.08 10.16 8.70
N ASP A 423 -24.20 11.03 8.23
CA ASP A 423 -24.56 12.39 7.84
C ASP A 423 -25.42 12.31 6.56
N LEU A 424 -26.75 12.37 6.75
CA LEU A 424 -27.75 12.28 5.69
C LEU A 424 -28.17 13.65 5.15
N THR A 425 -27.45 14.73 5.49
CA THR A 425 -27.78 16.10 5.07
C THR A 425 -27.64 16.32 3.56
N THR A 426 -26.80 15.55 2.87
CA THR A 426 -26.56 15.64 1.42
C THR A 426 -27.39 14.61 0.64
N SER A 427 -27.56 14.76 -0.68
CA SER A 427 -28.23 13.74 -1.53
C SER A 427 -27.26 12.66 -2.04
N PHE A 428 -27.76 11.49 -2.46
CA PHE A 428 -26.91 10.43 -3.05
C PHE A 428 -26.20 10.92 -4.32
N ILE A 429 -26.93 11.67 -5.16
CA ILE A 429 -26.41 12.21 -6.43
C ILE A 429 -25.30 13.22 -6.15
N GLU A 430 -25.48 14.07 -5.14
CA GLU A 430 -24.47 15.04 -4.72
C GLU A 430 -23.20 14.37 -4.20
N GLU A 431 -23.34 13.36 -3.34
CA GLU A 431 -22.20 12.57 -2.85
C GLU A 431 -21.48 11.84 -3.98
N LYS A 432 -22.23 11.28 -4.94
CA LYS A 432 -21.67 10.67 -6.15
C LYS A 432 -20.86 11.68 -6.95
N ASN A 433 -21.43 12.85 -7.26
CA ASN A 433 -20.77 13.85 -8.08
C ASN A 433 -19.49 14.37 -7.41
N LYS A 434 -19.53 14.60 -6.08
CA LYS A 434 -18.34 14.98 -5.29
C LYS A 434 -17.27 13.88 -5.34
N LEU A 435 -17.65 12.62 -5.21
CA LEU A 435 -16.73 11.48 -5.30
C LEU A 435 -16.09 11.37 -6.69
N GLU A 436 -16.91 11.42 -7.76
CA GLU A 436 -16.43 11.32 -9.14
C GLU A 436 -15.52 12.49 -9.53
N ALA A 437 -15.82 13.70 -9.06
CA ALA A 437 -14.97 14.87 -9.27
C ALA A 437 -13.62 14.74 -8.56
N LEU A 438 -13.60 14.34 -7.29
CA LEU A 438 -12.35 14.16 -6.54
C LEU A 438 -11.45 13.05 -7.11
N LEU A 439 -12.05 12.01 -7.69
CA LEU A 439 -11.32 10.89 -8.27
C LEU A 439 -11.10 11.04 -9.78
N ASN A 440 -11.65 12.11 -10.39
CA ASN A 440 -11.75 12.31 -11.83
C ASN A 440 -12.15 11.02 -12.59
N TYR A 441 -13.07 10.25 -12.00
CA TYR A 441 -13.46 8.92 -12.46
C TYR A 441 -14.97 8.78 -12.42
N LYS A 442 -15.57 8.39 -13.56
CA LYS A 442 -17.01 8.14 -13.66
C LYS A 442 -17.30 6.67 -13.36
N PHE A 443 -18.01 6.40 -12.27
CA PHE A 443 -18.44 5.06 -11.95
C PHE A 443 -19.64 4.67 -12.81
N SER A 444 -19.67 3.42 -13.27
CA SER A 444 -20.86 2.87 -13.91
C SER A 444 -22.04 2.90 -12.94
N SER A 445 -23.24 3.20 -13.44
CA SER A 445 -24.48 3.11 -12.66
C SER A 445 -24.87 1.67 -12.33
N THR A 446 -24.39 0.72 -13.13
CA THR A 446 -24.73 -0.72 -13.06
C THR A 446 -23.46 -1.58 -13.03
N GLY A 447 -23.59 -2.87 -12.73
CA GLY A 447 -22.47 -3.82 -12.73
C GLY A 447 -21.70 -3.91 -11.41
N ASN A 448 -20.83 -4.92 -11.30
CA ASN A 448 -20.10 -5.26 -10.07
C ASN A 448 -19.02 -4.25 -9.68
N ASN A 449 -18.64 -3.36 -10.61
CA ASN A 449 -17.69 -2.27 -10.40
C ASN A 449 -18.38 -0.88 -10.38
N GLY A 450 -19.71 -0.85 -10.35
CA GLY A 450 -20.47 0.39 -10.35
C GLY A 450 -20.49 1.10 -8.99
N ILE A 451 -21.01 2.33 -8.99
CA ILE A 451 -21.12 3.19 -7.80
C ILE A 451 -21.92 2.53 -6.66
N ASN A 452 -22.90 1.70 -7.02
CA ASN A 452 -23.72 0.98 -6.06
C ASN A 452 -22.97 -0.20 -5.42
N ASN A 453 -21.80 -0.59 -5.93
CA ASN A 453 -21.01 -1.74 -5.48
C ASN A 453 -19.61 -1.33 -5.00
N LEU A 454 -19.43 -0.06 -4.57
CA LEU A 454 -18.16 0.45 -4.03
C LEU A 454 -17.53 -0.47 -2.98
N SER A 455 -18.34 -1.06 -2.10
CA SER A 455 -17.90 -1.96 -1.04
C SER A 455 -17.25 -3.27 -1.52
N ASN A 456 -17.50 -3.68 -2.77
CA ASN A 456 -17.07 -5.00 -3.25
C ASN A 456 -15.62 -5.02 -3.73
N PHE A 457 -15.08 -3.90 -4.19
CA PHE A 457 -13.71 -3.83 -4.70
C PHE A 457 -12.98 -2.58 -4.23
N TYR A 458 -13.61 -1.41 -4.34
CA TYR A 458 -12.94 -0.14 -4.07
C TYR A 458 -12.78 0.13 -2.58
N LEU A 459 -13.84 -0.08 -1.80
CA LEU A 459 -13.94 0.25 -0.38
C LEU A 459 -14.45 -0.94 0.46
N PRO A 460 -13.76 -2.09 0.50
CA PRO A 460 -14.15 -3.17 1.40
C PRO A 460 -14.11 -2.72 2.87
N GLY A 461 -14.84 -3.44 3.73
CA GLY A 461 -14.70 -3.24 5.17
C GLY A 461 -13.28 -3.57 5.61
N CYS A 462 -12.70 -2.80 6.53
CA CYS A 462 -11.32 -3.01 6.95
C CYS A 462 -11.09 -4.45 7.49
N CYS A 463 -12.06 -5.00 8.22
CA CYS A 463 -12.02 -6.40 8.68
C CYS A 463 -11.99 -7.42 7.52
N GLU A 464 -12.82 -7.23 6.50
CA GLU A 464 -12.83 -8.09 5.31
C GLU A 464 -11.48 -8.03 4.58
N MET A 465 -10.91 -6.82 4.44
CA MET A 465 -9.59 -6.64 3.82
C MET A 465 -8.49 -7.37 4.61
N CYS A 466 -8.53 -7.34 5.95
CA CYS A 466 -7.60 -8.08 6.80
C CYS A 466 -7.71 -9.60 6.59
N LEU A 467 -8.93 -10.13 6.53
CA LEU A 467 -9.16 -11.56 6.25
C LEU A 467 -8.71 -11.94 4.84
N ASN A 468 -9.02 -11.11 3.84
CA ASN A 468 -8.59 -11.34 2.46
C ASN A 468 -7.05 -11.32 2.35
N GLU A 469 -6.36 -10.44 3.08
CA GLU A 469 -4.90 -10.43 3.15
C GLU A 469 -4.32 -11.74 3.74
N LEU A 470 -5.06 -12.42 4.63
CA LEU A 470 -4.62 -13.66 5.29
C LEU A 470 -4.50 -14.79 4.28
N PHE A 471 -5.56 -14.93 3.51
CA PHE A 471 -5.74 -15.98 2.53
C PHE A 471 -5.27 -15.52 1.15
N ALA A 472 -4.69 -14.32 1.03
CA ALA A 472 -4.21 -13.76 -0.22
C ALA A 472 -3.24 -14.69 -0.95
N PRO A 473 -2.27 -15.36 -0.29
CA PRO A 473 -1.42 -16.32 -0.96
C PRO A 473 -2.23 -17.44 -1.64
N PHE A 474 -3.08 -18.15 -0.92
CA PHE A 474 -3.84 -19.28 -1.48
C PHE A 474 -4.85 -18.86 -2.53
N SER A 475 -5.60 -17.78 -2.27
CA SER A 475 -6.57 -17.25 -3.22
C SER A 475 -5.91 -16.76 -4.51
N THR A 476 -4.72 -16.15 -4.42
CA THR A 476 -3.91 -15.78 -5.60
C THR A 476 -3.52 -16.99 -6.44
N ILE A 477 -3.07 -18.09 -5.83
CA ILE A 477 -2.77 -19.33 -6.58
C ILE A 477 -4.01 -19.88 -7.25
N ASN A 478 -5.07 -20.05 -6.47
CA ASN A 478 -6.29 -20.68 -6.95
C ASN A 478 -6.84 -19.90 -8.15
N LEU A 479 -6.71 -18.57 -8.11
CA LEU A 479 -7.02 -17.72 -9.26
C LEU A 479 -6.06 -17.99 -10.44
N LEU A 480 -4.74 -17.89 -10.24
CA LEU A 480 -3.75 -17.93 -11.32
C LEU A 480 -3.42 -19.34 -11.84
N ARG A 481 -3.87 -20.41 -11.16
CA ARG A 481 -3.76 -21.79 -11.63
C ARG A 481 -4.59 -22.03 -12.90
N LYS A 482 -5.69 -21.31 -13.08
CA LYS A 482 -6.51 -21.38 -14.29
C LYS A 482 -5.85 -20.60 -15.43
N GLN A 483 -5.71 -21.25 -16.60
CA GLN A 483 -5.08 -20.64 -17.77
C GLN A 483 -5.82 -19.39 -18.24
N GLU A 484 -7.15 -19.46 -18.32
CA GLU A 484 -8.02 -18.33 -18.64
C GLU A 484 -7.71 -17.08 -17.81
N ASN A 485 -7.43 -17.22 -16.51
CA ASN A 485 -7.13 -16.08 -15.65
C ASN A 485 -5.75 -15.50 -15.94
N ARG A 486 -4.75 -16.35 -16.23
CA ARG A 486 -3.42 -15.85 -16.63
C ARG A 486 -3.46 -15.11 -17.95
N GLU A 487 -4.24 -15.62 -18.90
CA GLU A 487 -4.47 -14.97 -20.18
C GLU A 487 -5.13 -13.61 -19.97
N LEU A 488 -6.16 -13.51 -19.11
CA LEU A 488 -6.78 -12.22 -18.75
C LEU A 488 -5.75 -11.21 -18.22
N PHE A 489 -4.91 -11.59 -17.25
CA PHE A 489 -3.89 -10.67 -16.72
C PHE A 489 -2.79 -10.35 -17.74
N GLY A 490 -2.42 -11.29 -18.61
CA GLY A 490 -1.47 -11.05 -19.70
C GLY A 490 -2.03 -10.14 -20.80
N ASN A 491 -3.31 -10.30 -21.15
CA ASN A 491 -4.01 -9.42 -22.07
C ASN A 491 -4.21 -8.03 -21.45
N GLY A 492 -4.40 -7.97 -20.13
CA GLY A 492 -4.35 -6.72 -19.37
C GLY A 492 -3.03 -5.96 -19.52
N LEU A 493 -1.89 -6.68 -19.56
CA LEU A 493 -0.59 -6.08 -19.82
C LEU A 493 -0.49 -5.58 -21.27
N ASN A 494 -1.04 -6.34 -22.23
CA ASN A 494 -1.09 -5.94 -23.64
C ASN A 494 -1.89 -4.63 -23.88
N GLU A 495 -2.86 -4.32 -23.03
CA GLU A 495 -3.69 -3.11 -23.17
C GLU A 495 -2.89 -1.80 -23.01
N ILE A 496 -1.71 -1.82 -22.38
CA ILE A 496 -0.90 -0.62 -22.12
C ILE A 496 -0.51 0.10 -23.41
N TRP A 497 -0.30 -0.63 -24.51
CA TRP A 497 0.05 -0.04 -25.81
C TRP A 497 -1.14 0.55 -26.56
N TYR A 498 -2.37 0.40 -26.05
CA TYR A 498 -3.60 0.93 -26.63
C TYR A 498 -4.30 1.93 -25.70
N ASP A 499 -4.00 1.90 -24.40
CA ASP A 499 -4.60 2.79 -23.41
C ASP A 499 -4.19 4.25 -23.65
N LYS A 500 -5.19 5.13 -23.70
CA LYS A 500 -5.04 6.57 -23.95
C LYS A 500 -4.06 7.26 -22.98
N ARG A 501 -3.86 6.72 -21.77
CA ARG A 501 -2.87 7.24 -20.82
C ARG A 501 -1.44 7.12 -21.33
N PHE A 502 -1.15 6.19 -22.22
CA PHE A 502 0.17 5.94 -22.79
C PHE A 502 0.30 6.36 -24.26
N THR A 503 -0.83 6.50 -24.97
CA THR A 503 -0.85 6.68 -26.42
C THR A 503 -1.32 8.05 -26.90
N LYS A 504 -2.02 8.85 -26.09
CA LYS A 504 -2.40 10.21 -26.47
C LYS A 504 -1.17 11.12 -26.50
N GLU A 505 -1.07 12.00 -27.49
CA GLU A 505 0.07 12.91 -27.68
C GLU A 505 0.44 13.75 -26.44
N ASP A 506 -0.54 14.16 -25.64
CA ASP A 506 -0.37 14.93 -24.40
C ASP A 506 -0.01 14.08 -23.17
N SER A 507 0.22 12.77 -23.34
CA SER A 507 0.66 11.87 -22.28
C SER A 507 2.13 12.11 -21.92
N PRO A 508 2.52 11.95 -20.64
CA PRO A 508 3.93 11.91 -20.27
C PRO A 508 4.68 10.70 -20.84
N TYR A 509 4.01 9.78 -21.54
CA TYR A 509 4.60 8.56 -22.09
C TYR A 509 4.65 8.54 -23.63
N THR A 510 4.17 9.59 -24.31
CA THR A 510 4.09 9.61 -25.78
C THR A 510 5.30 10.18 -26.49
N ASN A 511 5.99 11.21 -25.98
CA ASN A 511 7.34 11.54 -26.42
C ASN A 511 7.99 12.70 -25.63
N THR A 512 9.20 12.46 -25.14
CA THR A 512 10.27 13.46 -24.98
C THR A 512 11.54 12.75 -25.42
N HIS A 513 12.08 13.11 -26.60
CA HIS A 513 13.30 12.58 -27.24
C HIS A 513 14.04 11.47 -26.46
N PHE A 514 13.59 10.22 -26.59
CA PHE A 514 14.49 9.09 -26.32
C PHE A 514 15.27 8.86 -27.61
N GLU A 515 16.39 9.54 -27.72
CA GLU A 515 17.38 9.24 -28.74
C GLU A 515 17.90 7.80 -28.46
N LEU A 516 17.37 6.80 -29.20
CA LEU A 516 17.88 5.42 -29.22
C LEU A 516 19.32 5.30 -29.74
N THR A 517 19.99 6.42 -30.00
CA THR A 517 21.34 6.56 -30.57
C THR A 517 22.48 6.01 -29.69
N GLN A 518 22.19 5.15 -28.70
CA GLN A 518 23.22 4.41 -27.95
C GLN A 518 23.13 2.90 -28.09
N PHE A 519 22.40 2.39 -29.08
CA PHE A 519 22.54 1.02 -29.54
C PHE A 519 23.35 0.94 -30.83
N LEU A 520 24.66 1.19 -30.73
CA LEU A 520 25.70 0.56 -31.54
C LEU A 520 26.99 0.44 -30.70
#